data_AF-A0A7K4JDJ9-F1
#
_entry.id   AF-A0A7K4JDJ9-F1
#
_cell.length_a   1.000
_cell.length_b   1.000
_cell.length_c   1.000
_cell.angle_alpha   90.00
_cell.angle_beta   90.00
_cell.angle_gamma   90.00
#
_symmetry.space_group_name_H-M   'P 1'
#
loop_
_entity.id
_entity.type
_entity.pdbx_description
1 polymer ?
#
loop_
_entity_poly.entity_id
_entity_poly.type
_entity_poly.pdbx_seq_one_letter_code
_entity_poly.pdbx_strand_id
1 'polypeptide(L)'
;VQRHQFPHGIPECGTDALRMALCAHNAHGDDVRVAVPAILCHRHFCNKIWNALKFVLANVGTAMVPDVPEEVAPWHPLDRWVLSRLAWTAGECQRRMEAMEVHGAIAAIQRFWLRSFCDVYLVGAATSV
;
A
#
# COMPACT_ATOMS: atom_id res chain seq x y z
N VAL A 1 -6.92 -15.20 -29.32
CA VAL A 1 -6.29 -14.05 -28.63
C VAL A 1 -5.64 -14.47 -27.31
N GLN A 2 -6.37 -15.07 -26.36
CA GLN A 2 -5.83 -15.45 -25.05
C GLN A 2 -4.72 -16.52 -25.08
N ARG A 3 -4.87 -17.61 -25.88
CA ARG A 3 -3.80 -18.62 -26.10
C ARG A 3 -2.53 -18.07 -26.78
N HIS A 4 -2.67 -16.97 -27.52
CA HIS A 4 -1.53 -16.30 -28.16
C HIS A 4 -0.79 -15.40 -27.17
N GLN A 5 -1.51 -14.77 -26.24
CA GLN A 5 -0.93 -13.91 -25.19
C GLN A 5 -0.37 -14.71 -24.01
N PHE A 6 -0.93 -15.89 -23.73
CA PHE A 6 -0.54 -16.77 -22.63
C PHE A 6 -0.39 -18.21 -23.12
N PRO A 7 0.65 -18.51 -23.94
CA PRO A 7 0.87 -19.84 -24.49
C PRO A 7 1.10 -20.92 -23.42
N HIS A 8 1.54 -20.52 -22.22
CA HIS A 8 1.77 -21.39 -21.06
C HIS A 8 0.74 -21.21 -19.94
N GLY A 9 -0.39 -20.54 -20.22
CA GLY A 9 -1.41 -20.22 -19.23
C GLY A 9 -1.17 -18.88 -18.51
N ILE A 10 -2.18 -18.42 -17.78
CA ILE A 10 -2.11 -17.17 -17.01
C ILE A 10 -1.25 -17.43 -15.76
N PRO A 11 -0.22 -16.61 -15.48
CA PRO A 11 0.59 -16.78 -14.28
C PRO A 11 -0.25 -16.61 -13.02
N GLU A 12 0.17 -17.23 -11.93
CA GLU A 12 -0.46 -16.98 -10.64
C GLU A 12 -0.27 -15.50 -10.26
N CYS A 13 -1.37 -14.81 -9.98
CA CYS A 13 -1.35 -13.37 -9.68
C CYS A 13 -1.55 -13.07 -8.19
N GLY A 14 -2.20 -13.97 -7.44
CA GLY A 14 -2.61 -13.76 -6.06
C GLY A 14 -3.93 -12.98 -5.92
N THR A 15 -4.76 -13.36 -4.95
CA THR A 15 -6.13 -12.81 -4.78
C THR A 15 -6.12 -11.32 -4.45
N ASP A 16 -5.23 -10.86 -3.58
CA ASP A 16 -5.19 -9.44 -3.18
C ASP A 16 -4.68 -8.54 -4.30
N ALA A 17 -3.75 -9.04 -5.11
CA ALA A 17 -3.29 -8.33 -6.30
C ALA A 17 -4.43 -8.14 -7.31
N LEU A 18 -5.26 -9.17 -7.52
CA LEU A 18 -6.44 -9.07 -8.38
C LEU A 18 -7.47 -8.08 -7.82
N ARG A 19 -7.78 -8.15 -6.52
CA ARG A 19 -8.69 -7.21 -5.86
C ARG A 19 -8.21 -5.77 -5.99
N MET A 20 -6.94 -5.51 -5.68
CA MET A 20 -6.39 -4.17 -5.82
C MET A 20 -6.38 -3.69 -7.26
N ALA A 21 -6.04 -4.54 -8.23
CA ALA A 21 -6.07 -4.16 -9.64
C ALA A 21 -7.48 -3.78 -10.12
N LEU A 22 -8.51 -4.49 -9.66
CA LEU A 22 -9.91 -4.17 -9.93
C LEU A 22 -10.33 -2.87 -9.25
N CYS A 23 -10.04 -2.71 -7.96
CA CYS A 23 -10.37 -1.51 -7.19
C CYS A 23 -9.62 -0.26 -7.68
N ALA A 24 -8.41 -0.41 -8.21
CA ALA A 24 -7.61 0.67 -8.79
C ALA A 24 -8.09 1.08 -10.19
N HIS A 25 -9.00 0.31 -10.79
CA HIS A 25 -9.54 0.65 -12.09
C HIS A 25 -10.57 1.78 -11.95
N ASN A 26 -10.32 2.90 -12.62
CA ASN A 26 -11.27 3.99 -12.70
C ASN A 26 -12.34 3.67 -13.77
N ALA A 27 -13.34 2.87 -13.39
CA ALA A 27 -14.43 2.47 -14.28
C ALA A 27 -15.35 3.67 -14.55
N HIS A 28 -15.30 4.20 -15.77
CA HIS A 28 -16.23 5.23 -16.26
C HIS A 28 -17.28 4.66 -17.24
N GLY A 29 -17.47 3.34 -17.28
CA GLY A 29 -18.42 2.64 -18.14
C GLY A 29 -18.63 1.19 -17.73
N ASP A 30 -19.41 0.45 -18.51
CA ASP A 30 -19.88 -0.89 -18.15
C ASP A 30 -18.79 -1.98 -18.26
N ASP A 31 -17.76 -1.75 -19.08
CA ASP A 31 -16.71 -2.71 -19.36
C ASP A 31 -15.44 -2.45 -18.55
N VAL A 32 -15.02 -3.44 -17.75
CA VAL A 32 -13.72 -3.43 -17.06
C VAL A 32 -12.70 -4.23 -17.86
N ARG A 33 -11.72 -3.54 -18.44
CA ARG A 33 -10.59 -4.19 -19.14
C ARG A 33 -9.44 -4.47 -18.18
N VAL A 34 -9.42 -5.67 -17.60
CA VAL A 34 -8.35 -6.11 -16.70
C VAL A 34 -7.19 -6.70 -17.48
N ALA A 35 -6.03 -6.04 -17.44
CA ALA A 35 -4.81 -6.55 -18.03
C ALA A 35 -4.00 -7.34 -16.98
N VAL A 36 -3.57 -8.56 -17.30
CA VAL A 36 -2.71 -9.38 -16.42
C VAL A 36 -1.45 -8.62 -15.95
N PRO A 37 -0.75 -7.83 -16.79
CA PRO A 37 0.35 -6.99 -16.33
C PRO A 37 -0.02 -5.99 -15.22
N ALA A 38 -1.24 -5.44 -15.24
CA ALA A 38 -1.71 -4.56 -14.18
C ALA A 38 -1.90 -5.32 -12.86
N ILE A 39 -2.37 -6.57 -12.91
CA ILE A 39 -2.48 -7.42 -11.73
C ILE A 39 -1.09 -7.74 -11.17
N LEU A 40 -0.13 -8.06 -12.03
CA LEU A 40 1.26 -8.33 -11.62
C LEU A 40 1.92 -7.10 -10.97
N CYS A 41 1.63 -5.89 -11.47
CA CYS A 41 2.07 -4.65 -10.82
C CYS A 41 1.55 -4.56 -9.37
N HIS A 42 0.27 -4.87 -9.14
CA HIS A 42 -0.30 -4.90 -7.79
C HIS A 42 0.27 -6.04 -6.93
N ARG A 43 0.68 -7.17 -7.52
CA ARG A 43 1.42 -8.23 -6.81
C ARG A 43 2.77 -7.73 -6.31
N HIS A 44 3.49 -6.94 -7.10
CA HIS A 44 4.74 -6.32 -6.65
C HIS A 44 4.51 -5.34 -5.50
N PHE A 45 3.40 -4.59 -5.52
CA PHE A 45 3.00 -3.75 -4.40
C PHE A 45 2.69 -4.56 -3.12
N CYS A 46 1.92 -5.65 -3.20
CA CYS A 46 1.71 -6.56 -2.06
C CYS A 46 3.04 -7.07 -1.49
N ASN A 47 3.97 -7.46 -2.36
CA ASN A 47 5.29 -7.93 -1.94
C ASN A 47 6.11 -6.80 -1.27
N LYS A 48 5.97 -5.55 -1.73
CA LYS A 48 6.60 -4.39 -1.09
C LYS A 48 6.03 -4.16 0.32
N ILE A 49 4.71 -4.31 0.52
CA ILE A 49 4.09 -4.28 1.86
C ILE A 49 4.71 -5.35 2.75
N TRP A 50 4.75 -6.59 2.27
CA TRP A 50 5.30 -7.71 3.02
C TRP A 50 6.76 -7.50 3.42
N ASN A 51 7.59 -7.02 2.50
CA ASN A 51 9.01 -6.76 2.78
C ASN A 51 9.21 -5.62 3.80
N ALA A 52 8.42 -4.55 3.70
CA ALA A 52 8.45 -3.47 4.68
C ALA A 52 8.01 -3.95 6.08
N LEU A 53 6.96 -4.77 6.17
CA LEU A 53 6.52 -5.33 7.45
C LEU A 53 7.59 -6.23 8.09
N LYS A 54 8.21 -7.13 7.31
CA LYS A 54 9.32 -7.96 7.80
C LYS A 54 10.48 -7.11 8.33
N PHE A 55 10.82 -6.03 7.62
CA PHE A 55 11.86 -5.10 8.07
C PHE A 55 11.49 -4.47 9.42
N VAL A 56 10.28 -3.92 9.55
CA VAL A 56 9.83 -3.30 10.81
C VAL A 56 9.84 -4.32 11.96
N LEU A 57 9.27 -5.51 11.76
CA LEU A 57 9.23 -6.56 12.78
C LEU A 57 10.63 -7.03 13.20
N ALA A 58 11.58 -7.10 12.27
CA ALA A 58 12.96 -7.44 12.58
C ALA A 58 13.66 -6.38 13.45
N ASN A 59 13.31 -5.10 13.30
CA ASN A 59 13.90 -3.99 14.07
C ASN A 59 13.21 -3.76 15.42
N VAL A 60 11.89 -3.99 15.50
CA VAL A 60 11.11 -3.83 16.73
C VAL A 60 11.35 -4.97 17.72
N GLY A 61 11.74 -6.15 17.22
CA GLY A 61 11.95 -7.35 18.04
C GLY A 61 10.62 -8.00 18.45
N THR A 62 10.67 -9.29 18.78
CA THR A 62 9.47 -10.09 19.09
C THR A 62 8.90 -9.88 20.49
N ALA A 63 9.61 -9.13 21.34
CA ALA A 63 9.26 -8.89 22.73
C ALA A 63 8.71 -7.48 23.02
N MET A 64 8.56 -6.63 21.99
CA MET A 64 7.99 -5.30 22.20
C MET A 64 6.49 -5.42 22.51
N VAL A 65 6.11 -4.95 23.68
CA VAL A 65 4.71 -4.68 24.03
C VAL A 65 4.44 -3.23 23.61
N PRO A 66 3.51 -2.97 22.68
CA PRO A 66 3.17 -1.62 22.32
C PRO A 66 2.54 -0.90 23.51
N ASP A 67 3.02 0.32 23.79
CA ASP A 67 2.39 1.21 24.75
C ASP A 67 0.97 1.56 24.30
N VAL A 68 0.14 2.03 25.24
CA VAL A 68 -1.22 2.47 24.94
C VAL A 68 -1.13 3.66 23.96
N PRO A 69 -1.86 3.66 22.81
CA PRO A 69 -1.70 4.69 21.78
C PRO A 69 -1.85 6.13 22.28
N GLU A 70 -2.63 6.34 23.34
CA GLU A 70 -2.89 7.64 23.99
C GLU A 70 -1.66 8.18 24.74
N GLU A 71 -0.71 7.30 25.07
CA GLU A 71 0.53 7.62 25.80
C GLU A 71 1.72 7.81 24.85
N VAL A 72 1.57 7.44 23.57
CA VAL A 72 2.64 7.52 22.57
C VAL A 72 2.66 8.90 21.91
N ALA A 73 3.51 9.78 22.43
CA ALA A 73 3.83 11.03 21.74
C ALA A 73 4.91 10.80 20.66
N PRO A 74 4.76 11.32 19.43
CA PRO A 74 5.82 11.29 18.44
C PRO A 74 6.91 12.31 18.81
N TRP A 75 7.92 11.81 19.52
CA TRP A 75 9.06 12.60 20.00
C TRP A 75 10.00 13.00 18.87
N HIS A 76 10.20 12.12 17.88
CA HIS A 76 11.09 12.40 16.75
C HIS A 76 10.35 13.16 15.64
N PRO A 77 10.98 14.17 14.98
CA PRO A 77 10.37 14.92 13.90
C PRO A 77 9.89 14.05 12.73
N LEU A 78 10.61 12.96 12.40
CA LEU A 78 10.19 12.03 11.33
C LEU A 78 8.92 11.26 11.71
N ASP A 79 8.75 10.88 12.97
CA ASP A 79 7.57 10.16 13.44
C ASP A 79 6.34 11.06 13.32
N ARG A 80 6.48 12.31 13.77
CA ARG A 80 5.41 13.32 13.65
C ARG A 80 5.07 13.58 12.19
N TRP A 81 6.09 13.67 11.34
CA TRP A 81 5.89 13.86 9.90
C TRP A 81 5.14 12.69 9.28
N VAL A 82 5.57 11.44 9.49
CA VAL A 82 4.92 10.27 8.86
C VAL A 82 3.49 10.09 9.35
N LEU A 83 3.22 10.35 10.64
CA LEU A 83 1.86 10.32 11.20
C LEU A 83 0.97 11.41 10.61
N SER A 84 1.50 12.62 10.37
CA SER A 84 0.77 13.66 9.66
C SER A 84 0.42 13.22 8.22
N ARG A 85 1.35 12.60 7.50
CA ARG A 85 1.09 12.05 6.16
C ARG A 85 0.04 10.95 6.18
N LEU A 86 0.07 10.08 7.20
CA LEU A 86 -0.91 9.02 7.39
C LEU A 86 -2.30 9.60 7.66
N ALA A 87 -2.43 10.55 8.58
CA ALA A 87 -3.70 11.19 8.90
C ALA A 87 -4.31 11.89 7.66
N TRP A 88 -3.49 12.60 6.89
CA TRP A 88 -3.93 13.22 5.64
C TRP A 88 -4.42 12.17 4.62
N THR A 89 -3.67 11.06 4.49
CA THR A 89 -4.03 9.95 3.58
C THR A 89 -5.33 9.29 4.01
N ALA A 90 -5.52 9.04 5.31
CA ALA A 90 -6.76 8.47 5.86
C ALA A 90 -7.96 9.36 5.54
N GLY A 91 -7.83 10.68 5.72
CA GLY A 91 -8.86 11.64 5.34
C GLY A 91 -9.13 11.68 3.82
N GLU A 92 -8.09 11.55 2.98
CA GLU A 92 -8.26 11.41 1.53
C GLU A 92 -9.02 10.12 1.19
N CYS A 93 -8.63 8.98 1.76
CA CYS A 93 -9.30 7.71 1.56
C CYS A 93 -10.77 7.77 1.97
N GLN A 94 -11.08 8.36 3.13
CA GLN A 94 -12.45 8.51 3.59
C GLN A 94 -13.31 9.27 2.57
N ARG A 95 -12.87 10.48 2.15
CA ARG A 95 -13.61 11.29 1.18
C ARG A 95 -13.81 10.56 -0.15
N ARG A 96 -12.79 9.86 -0.65
CA ARG A 96 -12.86 9.10 -1.90
C ARG A 96 -13.82 7.92 -1.78
N MET A 97 -13.79 7.19 -0.66
CA MET A 97 -14.70 6.07 -0.41
C MET A 97 -16.16 6.54 -0.29
N GLU A 98 -16.41 7.67 0.40
CA GLU A 98 -17.74 8.29 0.49
C GLU A 98 -18.26 8.72 -0.90
N ALA A 99 -17.38 9.18 -1.78
CA ALA A 99 -17.70 9.53 -3.16
C ALA A 99 -17.77 8.31 -4.11
N MET A 100 -17.64 7.07 -3.60
CA MET A 100 -17.56 5.84 -4.39
C MET A 100 -16.37 5.80 -5.38
N GLU A 101 -15.35 6.63 -5.15
CA GLU A 101 -14.11 6.72 -5.93
C GLU A 101 -13.02 5.78 -5.38
N VAL A 102 -13.32 4.48 -5.34
CA VAL A 102 -12.42 3.46 -4.74
C VAL A 102 -11.02 3.49 -5.36
N HIS A 103 -10.91 3.73 -6.66
CA HIS A 103 -9.63 3.86 -7.36
C HIS A 103 -8.76 4.99 -6.80
N GLY A 104 -9.37 6.11 -6.41
CA GLY A 104 -8.69 7.24 -5.78
C GLY A 104 -8.18 6.90 -4.38
N ALA A 105 -8.95 6.12 -3.62
CA ALA A 105 -8.53 5.64 -2.30
C ALA A 105 -7.32 4.69 -2.39
N ILE A 106 -7.32 3.76 -3.36
CA ILE A 106 -6.18 2.87 -3.61
C ILE A 106 -4.92 3.67 -3.99
N ALA A 107 -5.06 4.64 -4.90
CA ALA A 107 -3.94 5.49 -5.31
C ALA A 107 -3.35 6.29 -4.13
N ALA A 108 -4.20 6.79 -3.23
CA ALA A 108 -3.77 7.50 -2.02
C ALA A 108 -2.94 6.60 -1.08
N ILE A 109 -3.42 5.39 -0.79
CA ILE A 109 -2.72 4.42 0.06
C ILE A 109 -1.38 3.99 -0.56
N GLN A 110 -1.38 3.68 -1.86
CA GLN A 110 -0.15 3.29 -2.56
C GLN A 110 0.90 4.41 -2.53
N ARG A 111 0.47 5.66 -2.76
CA ARG A 111 1.34 6.85 -2.69
C ARG A 111 1.92 7.03 -1.29
N PHE A 112 1.10 6.93 -0.24
CA PHE A 112 1.60 7.01 1.14
C PHE A 112 2.62 5.90 1.42
N TRP A 113 2.25 4.65 1.13
CA TRP A 113 3.07 3.49 1.45
C TRP A 113 4.44 3.55 0.76
N LEU A 114 4.46 3.83 -0.55
CA LEU A 114 5.70 3.87 -1.31
C LEU A 114 6.50 5.13 -0.98
N ARG A 115 5.89 6.31 -1.14
CA ARG A 115 6.64 7.58 -1.17
C ARG A 115 6.88 8.19 0.20
N SER A 116 5.97 7.96 1.15
CA SER A 116 6.10 8.52 2.50
C SER A 116 6.69 7.50 3.46
N PHE A 117 6.12 6.30 3.50
CA PHE A 117 6.55 5.28 4.46
C PHE A 117 7.84 4.59 4.03
N CYS A 118 7.89 3.95 2.85
CA CYS A 118 9.09 3.22 2.42
C CYS A 118 10.26 4.13 2.03
N ASP A 119 10.04 5.11 1.14
CA ASP A 119 11.13 5.91 0.55
C ASP A 119 11.76 6.88 1.57
N VAL A 120 10.99 7.38 2.54
CA VAL A 120 11.44 8.40 3.50
C VAL A 120 11.51 7.86 4.91
N TYR A 121 10.38 7.40 5.47
CA TYR A 121 10.33 7.06 6.89
C TYR A 121 11.21 5.85 7.24
N LEU A 122 11.11 4.73 6.51
CA LEU A 122 11.92 3.54 6.80
C LEU A 122 13.43 3.81 6.61
N VAL A 123 13.81 4.59 5.59
CA VAL A 123 15.20 4.96 5.35
C VAL A 123 15.73 5.92 6.42
N GLY A 124 14.94 6.93 6.80
CA GLY A 124 15.29 7.90 7.82
C GLY A 124 15.34 7.29 9.23
N ALA A 125 14.42 6.38 9.55
CA ALA A 125 14.41 5.66 10.82
C ALA A 125 15.63 4.73 10.94
N ALA A 126 15.98 4.01 9.87
CA ALA A 126 17.15 3.12 9.87
C ALA A 126 18.50 3.85 9.98
N THR A 127 18.55 5.15 9.67
CA THR A 127 19.77 5.99 9.77
C THR A 127 19.85 6.77 11.07
N SER A 128 18.77 6.78 11.87
CA SER A 128 18.70 7.45 13.18
C SER A 128 19.02 6.50 14.35
N VAL A 129 19.27 5.22 14.05
CA VAL A 129 19.80 4.18 14.95
C VAL A 129 21.31 4.08 14.74
#